data_AF-W1V0N1-F1
#
_entry.id   AF-W1V0N1-F1
#
_cell.length_a   1.000
_cell.length_b   1.000
_cell.length_c   1.000
_cell.angle_alpha   90.00
_cell.angle_beta   90.00
_cell.angle_gamma   90.00
#
_symmetry.space_group_name_H-M   'P 1'
#
loop_
_entity.id
_entity.type
_entity.pdbx_description
1 polymer ?
#
loop_
_entity_poly.entity_id
_entity_poly.type
_entity_poly.pdbx_seq_one_letter_code
_entity_poly.pdbx_strand_id
1 'polypeptide(L)'
;VYTNQTPGGAFRGYGATEALWPLECAVNQLADKMGIDPAELRQKNLIAEGEQSLVYAPDEYLDSGLFQDTVNRVKEMARWDERPHSWDIDERYRGGLGMALALQGSGVANIDVASVEIRLGDDGNYTLYTGSSDMGM
;
A
#
# COMPACT_ATOMS: atom_id res chain seq x y z
N VAL A 1 7.55 15.80 17.07
CA VAL A 1 8.45 15.92 18.24
C VAL A 1 9.77 16.50 17.74
N TYR A 2 10.19 17.66 18.23
CA TYR A 2 11.49 18.22 17.85
C TYR A 2 12.61 17.53 18.64
N THR A 3 13.72 17.21 17.97
CA THR A 3 14.89 16.59 18.59
C THR A 3 16.16 17.23 18.04
N ASN A 4 17.31 16.95 18.66
CA ASN A 4 18.62 17.43 18.22
C ASN A 4 19.30 16.48 17.21
N GLN A 5 18.57 15.53 16.63
CA GLN A 5 19.07 14.64 15.57
C GLN A 5 18.99 15.31 14.20
N THR A 6 19.66 14.73 13.20
CA THR A 6 19.51 15.14 11.81
C THR A 6 18.03 15.17 11.42
N PRO A 7 17.51 16.27 10.83
CA PRO A 7 16.13 16.34 10.41
C PRO A 7 15.78 15.21 9.43
N GLY A 8 14.61 14.61 9.63
CA GLY A 8 14.05 13.66 8.66
C GLY A 8 13.72 14.37 7.35
N GLY A 9 13.82 13.62 6.24
CA GLY A 9 13.39 14.06 4.91
C GLY A 9 12.42 13.05 4.30
N ALA A 10 12.00 13.31 3.06
CA ALA A 10 11.17 12.37 2.32
C ALA A 10 11.93 11.05 2.08
N PHE A 11 11.29 9.93 2.39
CA PHE A 11 11.73 8.59 2.02
C PHE A 11 10.55 7.83 1.41
N ARG A 12 10.83 6.83 0.57
CA ARG A 12 9.79 6.11 -0.19
C ARG A 12 8.75 5.50 0.74
N GLY A 13 7.48 5.87 0.54
CA GLY A 13 6.35 5.57 1.43
C GLY A 13 5.80 6.81 2.13
N TYR A 14 6.68 7.76 2.46
CA TYR A 14 6.34 9.08 3.02
C TYR A 14 5.33 9.02 4.18
N GLY A 15 5.65 8.26 5.23
CA GLY A 15 4.80 8.07 6.40
C GLY A 15 3.83 6.89 6.31
N ALA A 16 3.49 6.42 5.11
CA ALA A 16 2.60 5.27 4.94
C ALA A 16 3.21 4.02 5.56
N THR A 17 4.50 3.76 5.33
CA THR A 17 5.21 2.60 5.89
C THR A 17 5.24 2.59 7.41
N GLU A 18 5.48 3.75 8.00
CA GLU A 18 5.58 3.96 9.45
C GLU A 18 4.22 3.79 10.15
N ALA A 19 3.12 4.13 9.46
CA ALA A 19 1.77 3.97 9.96
C ALA A 19 1.20 2.56 9.71
N LEU A 20 1.46 1.99 8.53
CA LEU A 20 0.91 0.69 8.13
C LEU A 20 1.55 -0.48 8.88
N TRP A 21 2.85 -0.45 9.15
CA TRP A 21 3.52 -1.53 9.89
C TRP A 21 2.87 -1.80 11.27
N PRO A 22 2.74 -0.82 12.18
CA PRO A 22 2.15 -1.08 13.49
C PRO A 22 0.66 -1.41 13.38
N LEU A 23 -0.06 -0.82 12.41
CA LEU A 23 -1.47 -1.14 12.16
C LEU A 23 -1.64 -2.61 11.77
N GLU A 24 -0.88 -3.10 10.78
CA GLU A 24 -0.97 -4.48 10.31
C GLU A 24 -0.49 -5.49 11.36
N CYS A 25 0.48 -5.12 12.20
CA CYS A 25 0.83 -5.90 13.39
C CYS A 25 -0.35 -5.98 14.38
N ALA A 26 -1.04 -4.87 14.66
CA ALA A 26 -2.19 -4.84 15.55
C ALA A 26 -3.37 -5.66 14.99
N VAL A 27 -3.61 -5.60 13.68
CA VAL A 27 -4.62 -6.42 12.99
C VAL A 27 -4.32 -7.91 13.16
N ASN A 28 -3.06 -8.34 13.02
CA ASN A 28 -2.68 -9.74 13.27
C ASN A 28 -2.91 -10.16 14.73
N GLN A 29 -2.50 -9.32 15.70
CA GLN A 29 -2.76 -9.61 17.12
C GLN A 29 -4.25 -9.66 17.45
N LEU A 30 -5.07 -8.87 16.76
CA LEU A 30 -6.52 -8.90 16.91
C LEU A 30 -7.11 -10.20 16.35
N ALA A 31 -6.66 -10.62 15.16
CA ALA A 31 -7.07 -11.89 14.56
C ALA A 31 -6.75 -13.08 15.49
N ASP A 32 -5.53 -13.12 16.04
CA ASP A 32 -5.09 -14.14 16.99
C ASP A 32 -5.99 -14.18 18.25
N LYS A 33 -6.30 -13.02 18.83
CA LYS A 33 -7.18 -12.92 20.01
C LYS A 33 -8.62 -13.37 19.71
N MET A 34 -9.10 -13.13 18.50
CA MET A 34 -10.44 -13.50 18.06
C MET A 34 -10.53 -14.95 17.58
N GLY A 35 -9.39 -15.61 17.33
CA GLY A 35 -9.35 -16.96 16.76
C GLY A 35 -9.87 -17.02 15.32
N ILE A 36 -9.69 -15.93 14.56
CA ILE A 36 -10.09 -15.84 13.15
C ILE A 36 -8.87 -15.78 12.26
N ASP A 37 -9.00 -16.21 11.00
CA ASP A 37 -7.92 -16.10 10.03
C ASP A 37 -7.58 -14.60 9.79
N PRO A 38 -6.30 -14.21 9.84
CA PRO A 38 -5.90 -12.81 9.69
C PRO A 38 -6.16 -12.24 8.28
N ALA A 39 -6.19 -13.07 7.23
CA ALA A 39 -6.62 -12.66 5.89
C ALA A 39 -8.15 -12.48 5.86
N GLU A 40 -8.92 -13.35 6.51
CA GLU A 40 -10.38 -13.20 6.61
C GLU A 40 -10.76 -11.90 7.35
N LEU A 41 -10.08 -11.58 8.46
CA LEU A 41 -10.31 -10.33 9.18
C LEU A 41 -10.10 -9.11 8.27
N ARG A 42 -9.05 -9.13 7.44
CA ARG A 42 -8.78 -8.05 6.48
C ARG A 42 -9.88 -7.96 5.43
N GLN A 43 -10.29 -9.08 4.83
CA GLN A 43 -11.36 -9.09 3.83
C GLN A 43 -12.68 -8.54 4.37
N LYS A 44 -13.01 -8.80 5.63
CA LYS A 44 -14.21 -8.24 6.28
C LYS A 44 -14.18 -6.74 6.51
N ASN A 45 -13.00 -6.12 6.51
CA ASN A 45 -12.81 -4.69 6.82
C ASN A 45 -12.24 -3.89 5.64
N LEU A 46 -12.10 -4.52 4.46
CA LEU A 46 -11.67 -3.84 3.25
C LEU A 46 -12.82 -2.99 2.70
N ILE A 47 -12.50 -1.74 2.38
CA ILE A 47 -13.41 -0.84 1.66
C ILE A 47 -13.73 -1.41 0.26
N ALA A 48 -14.99 -1.32 -0.14
CA ALA A 48 -15.49 -1.75 -1.45
C ALA A 48 -15.76 -0.58 -2.40
N GLU A 49 -15.89 -0.89 -3.69
CA GLU A 49 -16.29 0.11 -4.69
C GLU A 49 -17.65 0.73 -4.31
N GLY A 50 -17.74 2.06 -4.43
CA GLY A 50 -18.91 2.83 -4.01
C GLY A 50 -18.99 3.14 -2.51
N GLU A 51 -18.03 2.67 -1.70
CA GLU A 51 -17.92 3.04 -0.28
C GLU A 51 -17.01 4.25 -0.07
N GLN A 52 -17.09 4.81 1.14
CA GLN A 52 -16.33 5.98 1.56
C GLN A 52 -15.34 5.61 2.66
N SER A 53 -14.22 6.32 2.70
CA SER A 53 -13.24 6.20 3.77
C SER A 53 -13.40 7.35 4.76
N LEU A 54 -13.18 7.07 6.04
CA LEU A 54 -13.12 8.09 7.09
C LEU A 54 -11.93 9.06 6.93
N VAL A 55 -10.97 8.71 6.08
CA VAL A 55 -9.71 9.46 5.88
C VAL A 55 -9.82 10.49 4.75
N TYR A 56 -10.77 10.30 3.82
CA TYR A 56 -10.97 11.16 2.65
C TYR A 56 -12.18 12.09 2.83
N ALA A 57 -12.39 13.02 1.89
CA ALA A 57 -13.53 13.92 1.97
C ALA A 57 -14.88 13.15 1.93
N PRO A 58 -15.95 13.65 2.58
CA PRO A 58 -17.24 12.96 2.65
C PRO A 58 -17.98 12.80 1.31
N ASP A 59 -17.46 13.33 0.22
CA ASP A 59 -17.96 13.18 -1.15
C ASP A 59 -16.99 12.39 -2.04
N GLU A 60 -15.87 11.91 -1.47
CA GLU A 60 -14.95 10.99 -2.13
C GLU A 60 -15.39 9.54 -1.91
N TYR A 61 -15.64 8.87 -3.03
CA TYR A 61 -16.00 7.46 -3.06
C TYR A 61 -14.87 6.67 -3.72
N LEU A 62 -14.68 5.43 -3.29
CA LEU A 62 -13.83 4.50 -4.01
C LEU A 62 -14.50 4.12 -5.33
N ASP A 63 -14.12 4.79 -6.42
CA ASP A 63 -14.71 4.58 -7.75
C ASP A 63 -14.21 3.30 -8.43
N SER A 64 -13.02 2.83 -8.06
CA SER A 64 -12.50 1.54 -8.53
C SER A 64 -11.48 0.97 -7.54
N GLY A 65 -11.44 -0.36 -7.43
CA GLY A 65 -10.46 -1.03 -6.60
C GLY A 65 -10.63 -2.55 -6.60
N LEU A 66 -9.55 -3.27 -6.85
CA LEU A 66 -9.52 -4.74 -6.85
C LEU A 66 -9.00 -5.29 -5.52
N PHE A 67 -9.32 -4.66 -4.38
CA PHE A 67 -8.71 -5.02 -3.09
C PHE A 67 -9.07 -6.44 -2.65
N GLN A 68 -10.35 -6.83 -2.76
CA GLN A 68 -10.80 -8.19 -2.45
C GLN A 68 -10.13 -9.23 -3.37
N ASP A 69 -10.10 -8.96 -4.67
CA ASP A 69 -9.47 -9.83 -5.67
C ASP A 69 -7.96 -9.93 -5.46
N THR A 70 -7.31 -8.85 -5.03
CA THR A 70 -5.89 -8.84 -4.69
C THR A 70 -5.63 -9.77 -3.51
N VAL A 71 -6.44 -9.72 -2.46
CA VAL A 71 -6.29 -10.66 -1.33
C VAL A 71 -6.51 -12.09 -1.79
N ASN A 72 -7.57 -12.36 -2.54
CA ASN A 72 -7.85 -13.70 -3.07
C ASN A 72 -6.69 -14.23 -3.92
N ARG A 73 -6.13 -13.39 -4.79
CA ARG A 73 -5.00 -13.74 -5.65
C ARG A 73 -3.73 -14.00 -4.85
N VAL A 74 -3.45 -13.21 -3.82
CA VAL A 74 -2.31 -13.44 -2.93
C VAL A 74 -2.50 -14.73 -2.15
N LYS A 75 -3.70 -15.01 -1.63
CA LYS A 75 -4.02 -16.28 -0.95
C LYS A 75 -3.74 -17.48 -1.85
N GLU A 76 -4.20 -17.43 -3.10
CA GLU A 76 -3.95 -18.48 -4.10
C GLU A 76 -2.44 -18.65 -4.37
N MET A 77 -1.73 -17.57 -4.69
CA MET A 77 -0.29 -17.61 -5.01
C MET A 77 0.55 -18.12 -3.83
N ALA A 78 0.19 -17.76 -2.61
CA ALA A 78 0.86 -18.20 -1.40
C ALA A 78 0.47 -19.61 -0.95
N ARG A 79 -0.58 -20.20 -1.56
CA ARG A 79 -1.24 -21.42 -1.10
C ARG A 79 -1.66 -21.31 0.37
N TRP A 80 -2.26 -20.16 0.71
CA TRP A 80 -2.56 -19.73 2.07
C TRP A 80 -3.39 -20.74 2.86
N ASP A 81 -4.44 -21.27 2.23
CA ASP A 81 -5.38 -22.20 2.88
C ASP A 81 -4.84 -23.65 2.90
N GLU A 82 -3.77 -23.95 2.16
CA GLU A 82 -3.20 -25.29 2.03
C GLU A 82 -1.95 -25.51 2.89
N ARG A 83 -1.42 -24.45 3.50
CA ARG A 83 -0.14 -24.47 4.22
C ARG A 83 -0.31 -23.95 5.64
N PRO A 84 0.44 -24.51 6.61
CA PRO A 84 0.43 -23.96 7.96
C PRO A 84 1.04 -22.54 7.94
N HIS A 85 0.51 -21.65 8.77
CA HIS A 85 1.02 -20.27 8.89
C HIS A 85 2.30 -20.17 9.72
N SER A 86 2.62 -21.22 10.49
CA SER A 86 3.92 -21.42 11.12
C SER A 86 4.26 -22.91 11.15
N TRP A 87 5.53 -23.24 10.98
CA TRP A 87 5.99 -24.63 11.04
C TRP A 87 7.44 -24.74 11.49
N ASP A 88 7.80 -25.94 11.93
CA ASP A 88 9.14 -26.29 12.35
C ASP A 88 9.95 -26.74 11.14
N ILE A 89 11.08 -26.08 10.86
CA ILE A 89 12.00 -26.52 9.80
C ILE A 89 12.98 -27.52 10.40
N ASP A 90 13.59 -27.16 11.54
CA ASP A 90 14.41 -28.04 12.39
C ASP A 90 14.37 -27.54 13.86
N GLU A 91 15.28 -28.06 14.70
CA GLU A 91 15.39 -27.68 16.12
C GLU A 91 15.69 -26.18 16.35
N ARG A 92 16.21 -25.47 15.35
CA ARG A 92 16.67 -24.07 15.45
C ARG A 92 15.82 -23.11 14.63
N TYR A 93 15.30 -23.52 13.48
CA TYR A 93 14.61 -22.64 12.54
C TYR A 93 13.12 -22.93 12.45
N ARG A 94 12.35 -21.84 12.32
CA ARG A 94 10.90 -21.86 12.08
C ARG A 94 10.59 -21.18 10.76
N GLY A 95 9.59 -21.69 10.06
CA GLY A 95 8.98 -21.03 8.91
C GLY A 95 7.75 -20.25 9.34
N GLY A 96 7.47 -19.16 8.64
CA GLY A 96 6.27 -18.35 8.83
C GLY A 96 5.68 -17.95 7.48
N LEU A 97 4.36 -17.90 7.43
CA LEU A 97 3.60 -17.34 6.33
C LEU A 97 2.70 -16.24 6.89
N GLY A 98 2.85 -15.03 6.36
CA GLY A 98 2.11 -13.86 6.81
C GLY A 98 1.62 -13.03 5.64
N MET A 99 0.58 -12.25 5.89
CA MET A 99 0.00 -11.29 4.96
C MET A 99 -0.11 -9.94 5.64
N ALA A 100 0.13 -8.89 4.87
CA ALA A 100 -0.16 -7.52 5.26
C ALA A 100 -0.72 -6.75 4.07
N LEU A 101 -1.53 -5.73 4.33
CA LEU A 101 -2.04 -4.81 3.33
C LEU A 101 -1.35 -3.45 3.41
N ALA A 102 -1.09 -2.87 2.25
CA ALA A 102 -0.56 -1.52 2.13
C ALA A 102 -1.37 -0.77 1.08
N LEU A 103 -2.13 0.22 1.55
CA LEU A 103 -2.83 1.18 0.69
C LEU A 103 -2.16 2.53 0.88
N GLN A 104 -1.76 3.15 -0.23
CA GLN A 104 -1.10 4.45 -0.22
C GLN A 104 -1.73 5.33 -1.29
N GLY A 105 -2.12 6.55 -0.90
CA GLY A 105 -2.59 7.56 -1.84
C GLY A 105 -1.47 8.04 -2.76
N SER A 106 -1.82 8.40 -3.98
CA SER A 106 -0.93 9.03 -4.96
C SER A 106 -1.15 10.54 -5.01
N GLY A 107 -0.13 11.28 -5.45
CA GLY A 107 -0.19 12.73 -5.57
C GLY A 107 0.14 13.46 -4.28
N VAL A 108 0.18 14.78 -4.35
CA VAL A 108 0.41 15.66 -3.20
C VAL A 108 -0.92 16.26 -2.75
N ALA A 109 -1.26 16.10 -1.48
CA ALA A 109 -2.54 16.57 -0.94
C ALA A 109 -2.78 18.05 -1.25
N ASN A 110 -3.89 18.33 -1.94
CA ASN A 110 -4.38 19.67 -2.31
C ASN A 110 -3.51 20.49 -3.27
N ILE A 111 -2.38 19.97 -3.76
CA ILE A 111 -1.46 20.70 -4.65
C ILE A 111 -0.91 19.82 -5.78
N ASP A 112 -1.68 18.83 -6.21
CA ASP A 112 -1.30 17.92 -7.29
C ASP A 112 -1.50 18.59 -8.65
N VAL A 113 -0.45 19.23 -9.17
CA VAL A 113 -0.47 19.95 -10.45
C VAL A 113 0.74 19.57 -11.31
N ALA A 114 0.53 19.47 -12.62
CA ALA A 114 1.58 19.19 -13.59
C ALA A 114 1.47 20.11 -14.82
N SER A 115 2.63 20.45 -15.41
CA SER A 115 2.71 21.20 -16.66
C SER A 115 3.64 20.50 -17.64
N VAL A 116 3.22 20.46 -18.90
CA VAL A 116 3.96 19.84 -19.99
C VAL A 116 3.94 20.79 -21.19
N GLU A 117 5.06 20.90 -21.90
CA GLU A 117 5.17 21.67 -23.14
C GLU A 117 5.62 20.74 -24.28
N ILE A 118 4.94 20.80 -25.42
CA ILE A 118 5.31 20.05 -26.63
C ILE A 118 5.58 21.05 -27.75
N ARG A 119 6.73 20.91 -28.42
CA ARG A 119 7.11 21.73 -29.58
C ARG A 119 7.25 20.85 -30.82
N LEU A 120 6.60 21.25 -31.91
CA LEU A 120 6.83 20.69 -33.25
C LEU A 120 8.01 21.43 -33.90
N GLY A 121 9.05 20.70 -34.28
CA GLY A 121 10.16 21.19 -35.07
C GLY A 121 9.83 21.23 -36.57
N ASP A 122 10.54 22.08 -37.29
CA ASP A 122 10.43 22.20 -38.76
C ASP A 122 10.88 20.93 -39.51
N ASP A 123 11.62 20.05 -38.82
CA ASP A 123 12.02 18.72 -39.28
C ASP A 123 10.92 17.65 -39.10
N GLY A 124 9.77 18.03 -38.54
CA GLY A 124 8.64 17.14 -38.26
C GLY A 124 8.76 16.37 -36.94
N ASN A 125 9.81 16.60 -36.15
CA ASN A 125 9.98 15.95 -34.85
C ASN A 125 9.25 16.72 -33.73
N TYR A 126 8.84 16.02 -32.69
CA TYR A 126 8.25 16.62 -31.49
C TYR A 126 9.24 16.58 -30.32
N THR A 127 9.38 17.69 -29.60
CA THR A 127 10.14 17.75 -28.34
C THR A 127 9.18 17.93 -27.17
N LEU A 128 9.29 17.08 -26.16
CA LEU A 128 8.49 17.10 -24.93
C LEU A 128 9.33 17.66 -23.77
N TYR A 129 8.82 18.69 -23.10
CA TYR A 129 9.36 19.22 -21.86
C TYR A 129 8.39 18.91 -20.72
N THR A 130 8.92 18.36 -19.64
CA THR A 130 8.16 18.05 -18.42
C THR A 130 8.95 18.52 -17.21
N GLY A 131 8.23 18.97 -16.16
CA GLY A 131 8.83 19.29 -14.86
C GLY A 131 9.20 18.05 -14.03
N SER A 132 8.87 16.85 -14.51
CA SER A 132 9.22 15.60 -13.84
C SER A 132 10.73 15.40 -13.80
N SER A 133 11.24 15.01 -12.63
CA SER A 133 12.65 14.61 -12.46
C SER A 133 12.75 13.09 -12.49
N ASP A 134 13.64 12.56 -13.33
CA ASP A 134 13.94 11.14 -13.37
C ASP A 134 15.00 10.78 -12.32
N MET A 135 14.67 9.83 -11.44
CA MET A 135 15.53 9.34 -10.37
C MET A 135 16.04 7.92 -10.62
N GLY A 136 15.76 7.34 -11.80
CA GLY A 136 16.05 5.95 -12.11
C GLY A 136 15.12 4.95 -11.42
N MET A 137 15.20 3.69 -11.84
CA MET A 137 14.50 2.55 -11.23
C MET A 137 15.51 1.55 -10.65
#